data_AF-A0A3C1N9Z3-F1
#
_entry.id   AF-A0A3C1N9Z3-F1
#
_cell.length_a   1.000
_cell.length_b   1.000
_cell.length_c   1.000
_cell.angle_alpha   90.00
_cell.angle_beta   90.00
_cell.angle_gamma   90.00
#
_symmetry.space_group_name_H-M   'P 1'
#
loop_
_entity.id
_entity.type
_entity.pdbx_description
1 polymer ?
#
loop_
_entity_poly.entity_id
_entity_poly.type
_entity_poly.pdbx_seq_one_letter_code
_entity_poly.pdbx_strand_id
1 'polypeptide(L)'
;MSLQQHEKNTDFVWRDTQGPFRIITESQADTWNQDGGFLLEQVIPQSTLDELIADIDPMEAKTNEFLRTVKDKRQFIARADEITFAL
;
A
#
# COMPACT_ATOMS: atom_id res chain seq x y z
N MET A 1 15.92 -19.31 -13.68
CA MET A 1 16.16 -18.96 -12.26
C MET A 1 15.17 -19.74 -11.42
N SER A 2 15.62 -20.45 -10.37
CA SER A 2 14.74 -21.14 -9.43
C SER A 2 14.56 -20.30 -8.18
N LEU A 3 13.34 -20.14 -7.71
CA LEU A 3 13.06 -19.52 -6.41
C LEU A 3 13.38 -20.53 -5.30
N GLN A 4 14.16 -20.12 -4.30
CA GLN A 4 14.43 -20.90 -3.09
C GLN A 4 13.85 -20.18 -1.88
N GLN A 5 13.21 -20.95 -1.00
CA GLN A 5 12.69 -20.46 0.27
C GLN A 5 13.83 -20.00 1.16
N HIS A 6 13.69 -18.80 1.73
CA HIS A 6 14.68 -18.23 2.63
C HIS A 6 14.70 -19.01 3.96
N GLU A 7 15.89 -19.22 4.56
CA GLU A 7 16.07 -20.04 5.77
C GLU A 7 15.23 -19.59 6.98
N LYS A 8 14.96 -18.28 7.06
CA LYS A 8 14.11 -17.69 8.12
C LYS A 8 12.61 -17.81 7.86
N ASN A 9 12.22 -18.27 6.69
CA ASN A 9 10.82 -18.57 6.42
C ASN A 9 10.52 -19.98 6.95
N THR A 10 10.20 -20.08 8.24
CA THR A 10 9.94 -21.36 8.91
C THR A 10 8.47 -21.73 8.94
N ASP A 11 7.58 -20.74 9.01
CA ASP A 11 6.17 -20.96 9.35
C ASP A 11 5.19 -20.41 8.32
N PHE A 12 5.67 -19.71 7.28
CA PHE A 12 4.78 -19.17 6.26
C PHE A 12 4.30 -20.27 5.34
N VAL A 13 2.98 -20.36 5.20
CA VAL A 13 2.30 -21.22 4.24
C VAL A 13 1.29 -20.37 3.49
N TRP A 14 1.49 -20.22 2.18
CA TRP A 14 0.48 -19.61 1.32
C TRP A 14 -0.75 -20.49 1.30
N ARG A 15 -1.94 -19.91 1.49
CA ARG A 15 -3.21 -20.63 1.46
C ARG A 15 -4.07 -20.07 0.37
N ASP A 16 -4.41 -20.94 -0.57
CA ASP A 16 -5.30 -20.58 -1.66
C ASP A 16 -6.68 -20.21 -1.13
N THR A 17 -7.21 -19.13 -1.67
CA THR A 17 -8.56 -18.67 -1.39
C THR A 17 -9.54 -19.58 -2.12
N GLN A 18 -10.58 -20.04 -1.43
CA GLN A 18 -11.64 -20.89 -1.99
C GLN A 18 -13.00 -20.22 -1.82
N GLY A 19 -13.87 -20.38 -2.81
CA GLY A 19 -15.20 -19.78 -2.84
C GLY A 19 -16.21 -20.43 -1.89
N PRO A 20 -17.47 -19.96 -1.92
CA PRO A 20 -18.01 -18.94 -2.82
C PRO A 20 -17.60 -17.52 -2.41
N PHE A 21 -17.26 -16.69 -3.39
CA PHE A 21 -16.85 -15.30 -3.16
C PHE A 21 -18.04 -14.34 -3.28
N ARG A 22 -18.04 -13.28 -2.45
CA ARG A 22 -19.10 -12.25 -2.46
C ARG A 22 -18.71 -10.97 -3.20
N ILE A 23 -17.43 -10.61 -3.14
CA ILE A 23 -16.91 -9.31 -3.61
C ILE A 23 -16.01 -9.49 -4.82
N ILE A 24 -15.26 -10.58 -4.86
CA ILE A 24 -14.28 -10.87 -5.91
C ILE A 24 -14.80 -11.98 -6.81
N THR A 25 -14.31 -12.01 -8.04
CA THR A 25 -14.55 -13.08 -9.01
C THR A 25 -13.62 -14.28 -8.76
N GLU A 26 -13.95 -15.43 -9.32
CA GLU A 26 -13.05 -16.59 -9.32
C GLU A 26 -11.70 -16.26 -9.98
N SER A 27 -11.72 -15.52 -11.10
CA SER A 27 -10.48 -15.09 -11.77
C SER A 27 -9.60 -14.21 -10.89
N GLN A 28 -10.18 -13.32 -10.07
CA GLN A 28 -9.40 -12.50 -9.14
C GLN A 28 -8.82 -13.35 -7.99
N ALA A 29 -9.56 -14.36 -7.52
CA ALA A 29 -9.04 -15.32 -6.55
C ALA A 29 -7.91 -16.17 -7.12
N ASP A 30 -7.98 -16.54 -8.40
CA ASP A 30 -6.90 -17.26 -9.09
C ASP A 30 -5.64 -16.38 -9.20
N THR A 31 -5.78 -15.11 -9.59
CA THR A 31 -4.65 -14.16 -9.61
C THR A 31 -4.06 -13.97 -8.22
N TRP A 32 -4.88 -13.87 -7.17
CA TRP A 32 -4.37 -13.87 -5.80
C TRP A 32 -3.56 -15.12 -5.47
N ASN A 33 -4.08 -16.31 -5.79
CA ASN A 33 -3.44 -17.58 -5.48
C ASN A 33 -2.11 -17.77 -6.24
N GLN A 34 -2.00 -17.24 -7.47
CA GLN A 34 -0.84 -17.40 -8.34
C GLN A 34 0.19 -16.28 -8.18
N ASP A 35 -0.26 -15.03 -8.17
CA ASP A 35 0.58 -13.83 -8.26
C ASP A 35 0.67 -13.06 -6.94
N GLY A 36 -0.15 -13.41 -5.95
CA GLY A 36 -0.16 -12.78 -4.63
C GLY A 36 -0.89 -11.44 -4.56
N GLY A 37 -1.65 -11.07 -5.61
CA GLY A 37 -2.38 -9.80 -5.67
C GLY A 37 -3.28 -9.69 -6.89
N PHE A 38 -4.27 -8.79 -6.85
CA PHE A 38 -5.13 -8.45 -7.99
C PHE A 38 -5.66 -7.02 -7.85
N LEU A 39 -6.14 -6.44 -8.96
CA LEU A 39 -6.79 -5.13 -8.94
C LEU A 39 -8.27 -5.28 -8.58
N LEU A 40 -8.69 -4.55 -7.55
CA LEU A 40 -10.09 -4.32 -7.22
C LEU A 40 -10.36 -2.83 -7.31
N GLU A 41 -11.08 -2.41 -8.34
CA GLU A 41 -11.36 -1.01 -8.60
C GLU A 41 -12.51 -0.51 -7.72
N GLN A 42 -12.52 0.80 -7.43
CA GLN A 42 -13.65 1.49 -6.80
C GLN A 42 -14.10 0.92 -5.44
N VAL A 43 -13.17 0.33 -4.67
CA VAL A 43 -13.44 -0.23 -3.33
C VAL A 43 -13.77 0.85 -2.32
N ILE A 44 -13.14 2.01 -2.46
CA ILE A 44 -13.33 3.17 -1.59
C ILE A 44 -14.11 4.21 -2.38
N PRO A 45 -15.24 4.73 -1.85
CA PRO A 45 -15.97 5.81 -2.50
C PRO A 45 -15.07 7.03 -2.69
N GLN A 46 -15.20 7.70 -3.83
CA GLN A 46 -14.42 8.91 -4.13
C GLN A 46 -14.59 9.98 -3.04
N SER A 47 -15.81 10.16 -2.52
CA SER A 47 -16.07 11.14 -1.44
C SER A 47 -15.26 10.86 -0.17
N THR A 48 -15.05 9.59 0.18
CA THR A 48 -14.23 9.20 1.33
C THR A 48 -12.75 9.48 1.08
N LEU A 49 -12.28 9.31 -0.16
CA LEU A 49 -10.93 9.69 -0.55
C LEU A 49 -10.75 11.21 -0.50
N ASP A 50 -11.72 11.96 -1.01
CA ASP A 50 -11.67 13.43 -1.03
C ASP A 50 -11.62 14.02 0.40
N GLU A 51 -12.43 13.48 1.32
CA GLU A 51 -12.39 13.84 2.74
C GLU A 51 -11.02 13.51 3.37
N LEU A 52 -10.50 12.31 3.11
CA LEU A 52 -9.21 11.87 3.64
C LEU A 52 -8.05 12.76 3.13
N ILE A 53 -8.07 13.11 1.85
CA ILE A 53 -7.07 14.00 1.24
C ILE A 53 -7.14 15.38 1.89
N ALA A 54 -8.34 15.95 2.03
CA ALA A 54 -8.52 17.25 2.67
C ALA A 54 -8.02 17.30 4.12
N ASP A 55 -8.16 16.20 4.86
CA ASP A 55 -7.66 16.09 6.23
C ASP A 55 -6.13 15.92 6.31
N ILE A 56 -5.52 15.22 5.33
CA ILE A 56 -4.09 14.90 5.30
C ILE A 56 -3.25 16.05 4.71
N ASP A 57 -3.74 16.71 3.66
CA ASP A 57 -3.01 17.77 2.92
C ASP A 57 -2.37 18.84 3.85
N PRO A 58 -3.04 19.34 4.91
CA PRO A 58 -2.42 20.31 5.82
C PRO A 58 -1.26 19.73 6.63
N MET A 59 -1.35 18.45 7.02
CA MET A 59 -0.29 17.75 7.77
C MET A 59 0.91 17.47 6.87
N GLU A 60 0.65 17.07 5.63
CA GLU A 60 1.68 16.89 4.62
C GLU A 60 2.39 18.21 4.30
N ALA A 61 1.63 19.30 4.11
CA ALA A 61 2.21 20.62 3.83
C ALA A 61 3.18 21.06 4.93
N LYS A 62 2.81 20.89 6.19
CA LYS A 62 3.67 21.17 7.36
C LYS A 62 4.92 20.28 7.37
N THR A 63 4.76 19.00 7.07
CA THR A 63 5.89 18.05 7.02
C THR A 63 6.83 18.37 5.87
N ASN A 64 6.31 18.73 4.70
CA ASN A 64 7.10 19.15 3.54
C ASN A 64 7.83 20.48 3.79
N GLU A 65 7.19 21.44 4.45
CA GLU A 65 7.86 22.68 4.88
C GLU A 65 9.07 22.37 5.77
N PHE A 66 8.88 21.53 6.79
CA PHE A 66 9.96 21.09 7.66
C PHE A 66 11.06 20.36 6.88
N LEU A 67 10.72 19.35 6.08
CA LEU A 67 11.69 18.55 5.33
C LEU A 67 12.52 19.41 4.39
N ARG A 68 11.96 20.44 3.76
CA ARG A 68 12.70 21.38 2.91
C ARG A 68 13.80 22.15 3.65
N THR A 69 13.71 22.28 4.97
CA THR A 69 14.77 22.88 5.81
C THR A 69 15.89 21.92 6.16
N VAL A 70 15.67 20.61 6.01
CA VAL A 70 16.64 19.56 6.30
C VAL A 70 17.58 19.38 5.10
N LYS A 71 18.86 19.07 5.37
CA LYS A 71 19.84 18.76 4.31
C LYS A 71 19.27 17.67 3.39
N ASP A 72 19.41 17.88 2.08
CA ASP A 72 18.89 16.99 1.02
C ASP A 72 17.37 16.78 1.05
N LYS A 73 16.62 17.66 1.74
CA LYS A 73 15.16 17.62 1.89
C LYS A 73 14.61 16.30 2.48
N ARG A 74 15.43 15.61 3.28
CA ARG A 74 15.19 14.22 3.69
C ARG A 74 15.55 13.97 5.15
N GLN A 75 14.71 13.20 5.83
CA GLN A 75 15.01 12.61 7.13
C GLN A 75 14.57 11.13 7.14
N PHE A 76 15.50 10.19 7.36
CA PHE A 76 15.27 8.75 7.20
C PHE A 76 14.72 8.36 5.82
N ILE A 77 13.49 7.86 5.75
CA ILE A 77 12.79 7.57 4.49
C ILE A 77 11.89 8.73 4.06
N ALA A 78 11.63 9.70 4.93
CA ALA A 78 10.80 10.85 4.62
C ALA A 78 11.52 11.81 3.69
N ARG A 79 10.86 12.14 2.58
CA ARG A 79 11.37 12.98 1.50
C ARG A 79 10.28 13.97 1.12
N ALA A 80 10.63 15.25 1.08
CA ALA A 80 9.67 16.28 0.70
C ALA A 80 9.10 15.98 -0.69
N ASP A 81 7.79 16.10 -0.85
CA ASP A 81 7.08 15.98 -2.14
C ASP A 81 7.17 14.59 -2.82
N GLU A 82 7.69 13.55 -2.15
CA GLU A 82 7.79 12.18 -2.68
C GLU A 82 6.95 11.16 -1.89
N ILE A 83 6.90 11.30 -0.56
CA ILE A 83 6.19 10.38 0.33
C ILE A 83 5.39 11.21 1.33
N THR A 84 4.07 11.02 1.34
CA THR A 84 3.17 11.66 2.29
C THR A 84 3.37 11.08 3.69
N PHE A 85 3.67 11.96 4.65
CA PHE A 85 3.65 11.66 6.09
C PHE A 85 2.68 12.62 6.78
N ALA A 86 1.63 12.08 7.38
CA ALA A 86 0.64 12.83 8.15
C ALA A 86 0.96 12.68 9.66
N LEU A 87 1.86 13.52 10.17
CA LEU A 87 2.35 13.51 11.57
C LEU A 87 2.12 14.85 12.26
#